data_AF-A0A976DGR6-F1
#
_entry.id   AF-A0A976DGR6-F1
#
_cell.length_a   1.000
_cell.length_b   1.000
_cell.length_c   1.000
_cell.angle_alpha   90.00
_cell.angle_beta   90.00
_cell.angle_gamma   90.00
#
_symmetry.space_group_name_H-M   'P 1'
#
loop_
_entity.id
_entity.type
_entity.pdbx_description
1 polymer ?
#
loop_
_entity_poly.entity_id
_entity_poly.type
_entity_poly.pdbx_seq_one_letter_code
_entity_poly.pdbx_strand_id
1 'polypeptide(L)'
;MSSAERVDYQTSPSQYKHWSLSFDGPIATLAANFDENGGLRPGYKLKLNSYDLGVDVELNDAINRIRFEHPEVRTVVLTSLKDKVFCSGANIFMLGVSSHGWKVNFCKFTNETRNGFEDSSKHSGLKFLAAVNGACAGGGYELALACDEILLIDDRSSAVSLPEVPLLGVLPGTGGLTRVTDKRKVRHDLADIFCTVTEGVRGKKAKEWRLVDDVIKASEWSAKVKARALALAEKSDRPSNGKGALLTPILRSIEESALRYANVTVEIDRAKRVATFIVKAPSGAQPTDVTAIEALGASWYPLALARELEDAILSMRTNELDIGLWLIKTEGSAADVLAMDATLRANKDHWLVRETIGLLRRTFSRLDVSSRSLFALVETNSCFAGTFLELALACDRIYHLALPDDETRAPKITVSDTNFGLYPMVTDQSRLERRFYAEAPAMNALRDAAGRALDADAAFALGLVTSNPDDIDWADETRIAIEERVAMNPDALTGMEANLRFNGVENMFTRVFGRLTAWQNWIFQRPNAVGEKGALKVYGKGDKAAFDWNRV
;
A
#
# COMPACT_ATOMS: atom_id res chain seq x y z
N MET A 1 18.58 -1.02 -24.28
CA MET A 1 17.65 -0.42 -23.30
C MET A 1 18.52 0.26 -22.26
N SER A 2 18.44 1.58 -22.07
CA SER A 2 19.22 2.23 -21.00
C SER A 2 18.79 1.60 -19.69
N SER A 3 19.73 1.05 -18.92
CA SER A 3 19.48 0.53 -17.58
C SER A 3 18.99 1.70 -16.71
N ALA A 4 17.67 1.92 -16.67
CA ALA A 4 17.09 2.73 -15.62
C ALA A 4 17.47 2.03 -14.32
N GLU A 5 18.26 2.70 -13.49
CA GLU A 5 18.79 2.15 -12.24
C GLU A 5 17.65 1.50 -11.44
N ARG A 6 17.82 0.26 -10.99
CA ARG A 6 16.76 -0.47 -10.28
C ARG A 6 16.31 0.34 -9.05
N VAL A 7 15.01 0.43 -8.79
CA VAL A 7 14.52 1.04 -7.54
C VAL A 7 14.66 0.02 -6.42
N ASP A 8 15.39 0.41 -5.37
CA ASP A 8 15.42 -0.30 -4.10
C ASP A 8 14.53 0.42 -3.08
N TYR A 9 13.62 -0.31 -2.46
CA TYR A 9 12.71 0.21 -1.42
C TYR A 9 13.29 0.08 -0.02
N GLN A 10 14.42 -0.62 0.15
CA GLN A 10 15.09 -0.74 1.43
C GLN A 10 15.85 0.55 1.77
N THR A 11 15.57 1.08 2.95
CA THR A 11 16.29 2.23 3.53
C THR A 11 16.23 2.14 5.06
N SER A 12 16.86 3.09 5.75
CA SER A 12 16.84 3.21 7.21
C SER A 12 17.08 4.65 7.62
N PRO A 13 16.74 5.07 8.86
CA PRO A 13 16.92 6.46 9.30
C PRO A 13 18.31 7.05 9.09
N SER A 14 19.37 6.23 9.18
CA SER A 14 20.75 6.65 8.94
C SER A 14 21.05 7.01 7.47
N GLN A 15 20.17 6.64 6.55
CA GLN A 15 20.29 6.87 5.11
C GLN A 15 19.31 7.93 4.59
N TYR A 16 18.40 8.42 5.44
CA TYR A 16 17.39 9.38 5.03
C TYR A 16 18.02 10.69 4.55
N LYS A 17 17.54 11.15 3.40
CA LYS A 17 17.86 12.46 2.83
C LYS A 17 16.73 13.45 3.02
N HIS A 18 15.52 12.96 3.30
CA HIS A 18 14.30 13.75 3.17
C HIS A 18 13.53 13.90 4.49
N TRP A 19 13.67 12.96 5.41
CA TRP A 19 12.93 12.97 6.66
C TRP A 19 13.83 13.02 7.89
N SER A 20 13.36 13.72 8.92
CA SER A 20 13.97 13.70 10.25
C SER A 20 12.96 13.18 11.26
N LEU A 21 13.39 12.25 12.11
CA LEU A 21 12.61 11.67 13.20
C LEU A 21 13.14 12.14 14.54
N SER A 22 12.24 12.53 15.44
CA SER A 22 12.55 12.76 16.84
C SER A 22 11.41 12.27 17.74
N PHE A 23 11.73 11.95 18.99
CA PHE A 23 10.82 11.30 19.93
C PHE A 23 10.84 12.03 21.27
N ASP A 24 9.67 12.47 21.74
CA ASP A 24 9.43 13.12 23.04
C ASP A 24 8.28 12.39 23.75
N GLY A 25 8.63 11.36 24.52
CA GLY A 25 7.66 10.48 25.19
C GLY A 25 6.65 9.89 24.19
N PRO A 26 5.33 10.13 24.34
CA PRO A 26 4.32 9.54 23.46
C PRO A 26 4.22 10.21 22.08
N ILE A 27 5.04 11.21 21.78
CA ILE A 27 4.99 11.97 20.52
C ILE A 27 6.24 11.68 19.70
N ALA A 28 6.04 11.17 18.48
CA ALA A 28 7.05 11.23 17.43
C ALA A 28 6.82 12.48 16.58
N THR A 29 7.88 13.21 16.26
CA THR A 29 7.84 14.26 15.24
C THR A 29 8.52 13.74 13.98
N LEU A 30 7.77 13.66 12.90
CA LEU A 30 8.26 13.34 11.57
C LEU A 30 8.30 14.64 10.75
N ALA A 31 9.50 15.16 10.52
CA ALA A 31 9.67 16.47 9.92
C ALA A 31 10.22 16.36 8.49
N ALA A 32 9.51 16.96 7.54
CA ALA A 32 9.91 17.07 6.15
C ALA A 32 11.08 18.05 6.01
N ASN A 33 12.19 17.57 5.43
CA ASN A 33 13.34 18.37 5.07
C ASN A 33 13.95 17.82 3.77
N PHE A 34 13.20 17.89 2.68
CA PHE A 34 13.60 17.20 1.45
C PHE A 34 14.88 17.82 0.89
N ASP A 35 15.92 17.00 0.72
CA ASP A 35 17.11 17.39 -0.03
C ASP A 35 16.74 17.67 -1.50
N GLU A 36 16.92 18.91 -1.93
CA GLU A 36 16.61 19.36 -3.29
C GLU A 36 17.46 18.63 -4.35
N ASN A 37 18.61 18.08 -3.95
CA ASN A 37 19.53 17.33 -4.80
C ASN A 37 19.35 15.81 -4.69
N GLY A 38 18.49 15.33 -3.78
CA GLY A 38 18.33 13.92 -3.45
C GLY A 38 17.34 13.15 -4.34
N GLY A 39 16.99 13.66 -5.53
CA GLY A 39 16.02 13.02 -6.42
C GLY A 39 16.42 11.58 -6.78
N LEU A 40 15.45 10.66 -6.77
CA LEU A 40 15.63 9.24 -7.09
C LEU A 40 16.03 9.03 -8.56
N ARG A 41 15.60 9.94 -9.45
CA ARG A 41 15.99 9.97 -10.86
C ARG A 41 16.64 11.31 -11.21
N PRO A 42 17.56 11.34 -12.19
CA PRO A 42 18.15 12.59 -12.65
C PRO A 42 17.12 13.45 -13.41
N GLY A 43 17.46 14.73 -13.61
CA GLY A 43 16.70 15.64 -14.48
C GLY A 43 15.79 16.64 -13.77
N TYR A 44 15.75 16.65 -12.44
CA TYR A 44 14.98 17.62 -11.65
C TYR A 44 15.62 17.91 -10.29
N LYS A 45 15.11 18.93 -9.59
CA LYS A 45 15.45 19.27 -8.20
C LYS A 45 14.18 19.29 -7.36
N LEU A 46 14.26 18.76 -6.14
CA LEU A 46 13.16 18.65 -5.17
C LEU A 46 13.00 19.91 -4.32
N LYS A 47 12.91 21.08 -4.97
CA LYS A 47 12.78 22.37 -4.27
C LYS A 47 11.50 22.47 -3.45
N LEU A 48 11.52 23.32 -2.42
CA LEU A 48 10.32 23.70 -1.65
C LEU A 48 9.55 22.49 -1.06
N ASN A 49 10.24 21.48 -0.54
CA ASN A 49 9.62 20.22 -0.09
C ASN A 49 8.67 19.63 -1.15
N SER A 50 9.06 19.66 -2.43
CA SER A 50 8.41 18.85 -3.47
C SER A 50 8.99 17.44 -3.45
N TYR A 51 8.19 16.43 -3.75
CA TYR A 51 8.59 15.03 -3.55
C TYR A 51 8.56 14.18 -4.83
N ASP A 52 9.39 13.15 -4.85
CA ASP A 52 9.35 12.06 -5.81
C ASP A 52 9.09 10.70 -5.11
N LEU A 53 9.31 9.60 -5.82
CA LEU A 53 9.16 8.26 -5.23
C LEU A 53 10.14 8.01 -4.07
N GLY A 54 11.38 8.48 -4.13
CA GLY A 54 12.39 8.22 -3.10
C GLY A 54 12.03 8.86 -1.75
N VAL A 55 11.44 10.05 -1.78
CA VAL A 55 10.89 10.70 -0.58
C VAL A 55 9.80 9.85 0.08
N ASP A 56 8.93 9.22 -0.72
CA ASP A 56 7.83 8.40 -0.20
C ASP A 56 8.33 7.01 0.25
N VAL A 57 9.42 6.49 -0.33
CA VAL A 57 10.11 5.28 0.17
C VAL A 57 10.62 5.51 1.59
N GLU A 58 11.29 6.64 1.84
CA GLU A 58 11.71 7.02 3.19
C GLU A 58 10.52 7.25 4.13
N LEU A 59 9.44 7.86 3.64
CA LEU A 59 8.21 8.05 4.43
C LEU A 59 7.61 6.71 4.87
N ASN A 60 7.47 5.76 3.96
CA ASN A 60 6.95 4.42 4.25
C ASN A 60 7.84 3.71 5.29
N ASP A 61 9.17 3.78 5.14
CA ASP A 61 10.11 3.23 6.13
C ASP A 61 9.95 3.93 7.48
N ALA A 62 9.91 5.27 7.53
CA ALA A 62 9.82 6.04 8.77
C ALA A 62 8.56 5.70 9.58
N ILE A 63 7.41 5.51 8.92
CA ILE A 63 6.19 5.07 9.60
C ILE A 63 6.33 3.63 10.11
N ASN A 64 7.00 2.74 9.37
CA ASN A 64 7.30 1.39 9.88
C ASN A 64 8.27 1.42 11.07
N ARG A 65 9.26 2.31 11.10
CA ARG A 65 10.11 2.54 12.29
C ARG A 65 9.24 2.93 13.49
N ILE A 66 8.33 3.88 13.33
CA ILE A 66 7.42 4.29 14.42
C ILE A 66 6.54 3.12 14.88
N ARG A 67 5.94 2.37 13.96
CA ARG A 67 5.05 1.24 14.29
C ARG A 67 5.76 0.20 15.16
N PHE A 68 6.96 -0.23 14.75
CA PHE A 68 7.64 -1.39 15.31
C PHE A 68 8.74 -1.05 16.32
N GLU A 69 9.48 0.04 16.13
CA GLU A 69 10.63 0.40 16.97
C GLU A 69 10.25 1.32 18.14
N HIS A 70 9.05 1.91 18.09
CA HIS A 70 8.58 2.89 19.08
C HIS A 70 7.19 2.54 19.66
N PRO A 71 7.07 1.48 20.48
CA PRO A 71 5.82 1.11 21.14
C PRO A 71 5.26 2.22 22.06
N GLU A 72 6.12 3.05 22.63
CA GLU A 72 5.75 4.16 23.51
C GLU A 72 5.07 5.32 22.77
N VAL A 73 5.34 5.46 21.47
CA VAL A 73 4.76 6.52 20.64
C VAL A 73 3.29 6.23 20.36
N ARG A 74 2.46 7.27 20.50
CA ARG A 74 1.00 7.20 20.34
C ARG A 74 0.48 8.23 19.33
N THR A 75 1.16 9.36 19.19
CA THR A 75 0.87 10.36 18.16
C THR A 75 2.10 10.68 17.33
N VAL A 76 1.93 10.73 16.01
CA VAL A 76 2.92 11.19 15.05
C VAL A 76 2.54 12.60 14.59
N VAL A 77 3.39 13.58 14.87
CA VAL A 77 3.25 14.95 14.36
C VAL A 77 4.04 15.05 13.07
N LEU A 78 3.33 15.28 11.95
CA LEU A 78 3.93 15.57 10.67
C LEU A 78 4.11 17.09 10.53
N THR A 79 5.32 17.55 10.28
CA THR A 79 5.65 18.99 10.16
C THR A 79 6.75 19.23 9.11
N SER A 80 7.15 20.48 8.89
CA SER A 80 8.28 20.85 8.03
C SER A 80 9.39 21.55 8.80
N LEU A 81 10.65 21.26 8.46
CA LEU A 81 11.83 22.00 8.91
C LEU A 81 12.20 23.16 7.98
N LYS A 82 11.54 23.30 6.83
CA LYS A 82 11.80 24.40 5.89
C LYS A 82 10.88 25.58 6.19
N ASP A 83 11.45 26.78 6.19
CA ASP A 83 10.70 28.01 6.40
C ASP A 83 9.63 28.21 5.32
N LYS A 84 8.42 28.63 5.75
CA LYS A 84 7.29 29.04 4.90
C LYS A 84 6.69 27.97 3.98
N VAL A 85 7.22 26.74 3.96
CA VAL A 85 6.68 25.64 3.15
C VAL A 85 6.56 24.38 3.99
N PHE A 86 5.33 23.85 4.06
CA PHE A 86 5.09 22.52 4.61
C PHE A 86 5.51 21.47 3.59
N CYS A 87 4.82 21.43 2.46
CA CYS A 87 5.09 20.54 1.33
C CYS A 87 4.40 21.10 0.08
N SER A 88 5.11 21.16 -1.04
CA SER A 88 4.60 21.69 -2.31
C SER A 88 4.06 20.62 -3.26
N GLY A 89 4.00 19.36 -2.82
CA GLY A 89 3.39 18.27 -3.57
C GLY A 89 4.37 17.48 -4.44
N ALA A 90 3.83 16.60 -5.28
CA ALA A 90 4.63 15.83 -6.21
C ALA A 90 5.40 16.78 -7.15
N ASN A 91 6.69 16.52 -7.34
CA ASN A 91 7.54 17.39 -8.14
C ASN A 91 7.09 17.40 -9.61
N ILE A 92 6.72 18.59 -10.10
CA ILE A 92 6.12 18.76 -11.43
C ILE A 92 7.11 18.41 -12.54
N PHE A 93 8.38 18.77 -12.38
CA PHE A 93 9.43 18.43 -13.36
C PHE A 93 9.64 16.92 -13.44
N MET A 94 9.66 16.22 -12.29
CA MET A 94 9.68 14.76 -12.23
C MET A 94 8.49 14.15 -12.99
N LEU A 95 7.26 14.64 -12.77
CA LEU A 95 6.08 14.15 -13.48
C LEU A 95 6.17 14.37 -15.01
N GLY A 96 6.73 15.51 -15.43
CA GLY A 96 6.91 15.87 -16.84
C GLY A 96 7.92 15.00 -17.60
N VAL A 97 8.95 14.48 -16.92
CA VAL A 97 9.96 13.59 -17.52
C VAL A 97 9.67 12.09 -17.31
N SER A 98 8.71 11.75 -16.45
CA SER A 98 8.38 10.37 -16.13
C SER A 98 7.55 9.68 -17.20
N SER A 99 7.79 8.38 -17.44
CA SER A 99 6.92 7.55 -18.28
C SER A 99 5.51 7.41 -17.67
N HIS A 100 4.55 6.94 -18.45
CA HIS A 100 3.20 6.67 -17.94
C HIS A 100 3.24 5.61 -16.82
N GLY A 101 3.88 4.46 -17.06
CA GLY A 101 4.02 3.40 -16.05
C GLY A 101 4.67 3.87 -14.75
N TRP A 102 5.69 4.74 -14.83
CA TRP A 102 6.33 5.33 -13.64
C TRP A 102 5.35 6.20 -12.83
N LYS A 103 4.60 7.09 -13.50
CA LYS A 103 3.59 7.93 -12.83
C LYS A 103 2.50 7.10 -12.15
N VAL A 104 2.01 6.05 -12.82
CA VAL A 104 0.98 5.16 -12.25
C VAL A 104 1.52 4.41 -11.03
N ASN A 105 2.74 3.87 -11.08
CA ASN A 105 3.36 3.21 -9.94
C ASN A 105 3.61 4.19 -8.78
N PHE A 106 4.13 5.39 -9.08
CA PHE A 106 4.31 6.46 -8.10
C PHE A 106 3.00 6.81 -7.39
N CYS A 107 1.92 7.06 -8.13
CA CYS A 107 0.61 7.35 -7.55
C CYS A 107 0.10 6.16 -6.73
N LYS A 108 0.28 4.92 -7.19
CA LYS A 108 -0.17 3.73 -6.45
C LYS A 108 0.55 3.58 -5.11
N PHE A 109 1.89 3.61 -5.12
CA PHE A 109 2.70 3.46 -3.91
C PHE A 109 2.42 4.58 -2.90
N THR A 110 2.40 5.84 -3.36
CA THR A 110 2.13 6.99 -2.50
C THR A 110 0.72 6.98 -1.91
N ASN A 111 -0.28 6.48 -2.66
CA ASN A 111 -1.63 6.22 -2.13
C ASN A 111 -1.61 5.12 -1.05
N GLU A 112 -0.89 4.01 -1.27
CA GLU A 112 -0.77 2.93 -0.29
C GLU A 112 -0.08 3.42 1.01
N THR A 113 0.98 4.25 0.92
CA THR A 113 1.63 4.88 2.08
C THR A 113 0.65 5.73 2.90
N ARG A 114 -0.15 6.57 2.23
CA ARG A 114 -1.16 7.44 2.86
C ARG A 114 -2.32 6.64 3.47
N ASN A 115 -2.81 5.63 2.76
CA ASN A 115 -3.82 4.71 3.31
C ASN A 115 -3.29 3.99 4.55
N GLY A 116 -1.99 3.71 4.61
CA GLY A 116 -1.32 3.15 5.77
C GLY A 116 -1.43 4.01 7.04
N PHE A 117 -1.57 5.33 6.92
CA PHE A 117 -1.77 6.21 8.09
C PHE A 117 -3.14 5.94 8.70
N GLU A 118 -4.16 5.85 7.85
CA GLU A 118 -5.55 5.60 8.25
C GLU A 118 -5.73 4.16 8.77
N ASP A 119 -5.06 3.18 8.15
CA ASP A 119 -4.97 1.81 8.66
C ASP A 119 -4.36 1.77 10.07
N SER A 120 -3.24 2.46 10.29
CA SER A 120 -2.64 2.55 11.62
C SER A 120 -3.48 3.35 12.61
N SER A 121 -4.21 4.38 12.16
CA SER A 121 -5.15 5.08 13.03
C SER A 121 -6.27 4.15 13.53
N LYS A 122 -6.76 3.26 12.66
CA LYS A 122 -7.81 2.29 12.98
C LYS A 122 -7.29 1.10 13.81
N HIS A 123 -6.06 0.64 13.57
CA HIS A 123 -5.60 -0.68 14.06
C HIS A 123 -4.30 -0.69 14.87
N SER A 124 -3.44 0.33 14.76
CA SER A 124 -2.12 0.36 15.43
C SER A 124 -2.15 1.04 16.80
N GLY A 125 -3.25 1.73 17.14
CA GLY A 125 -3.31 2.63 18.29
C GLY A 125 -2.52 3.92 18.07
N LEU A 126 -2.15 4.25 16.83
CA LEU A 126 -1.49 5.51 16.49
C LEU A 126 -2.51 6.59 16.12
N LYS A 127 -2.10 7.86 16.19
CA LYS A 127 -2.79 8.99 15.57
C LYS A 127 -1.78 9.86 14.83
N PHE A 128 -2.21 10.54 13.78
CA PHE A 128 -1.39 11.38 12.92
C PHE A 128 -1.93 12.81 12.93
N LEU A 129 -1.08 13.77 13.27
CA LEU A 129 -1.42 15.19 13.31
C LEU A 129 -0.56 15.94 12.30
N ALA A 130 -1.17 16.53 11.27
CA ALA A 130 -0.47 17.42 10.35
C ALA A 130 -0.38 18.83 10.99
N ALA A 131 0.81 19.21 11.41
CA ALA A 131 1.15 20.56 11.85
C ALA A 131 1.62 21.39 10.65
N VAL A 132 0.66 21.95 9.90
CA VAL A 132 0.92 22.70 8.66
C VAL A 132 1.42 24.10 8.99
N ASN A 133 2.74 24.25 9.01
CA ASN A 133 3.49 25.45 9.37
C ASN A 133 3.97 26.29 8.16
N GLY A 134 3.32 26.16 7.00
CA GLY A 134 3.72 26.81 5.76
C GLY A 134 2.75 26.55 4.61
N ALA A 135 3.15 26.92 3.39
CA ALA A 135 2.44 26.55 2.18
C ALA A 135 2.30 25.02 2.04
N CYS A 136 1.07 24.55 1.83
CA CYS A 136 0.69 23.15 1.76
C CYS A 136 -0.12 22.90 0.49
N ALA A 137 0.57 22.55 -0.60
CA ALA A 137 0.00 22.58 -1.95
C ALA A 137 0.00 21.18 -2.59
N GLY A 138 -1.08 20.89 -3.31
CA GLY A 138 -1.27 19.65 -4.06
C GLY A 138 -1.03 18.42 -3.19
N GLY A 139 -0.10 17.56 -3.61
CA GLY A 139 0.34 16.38 -2.86
C GLY A 139 0.77 16.64 -1.40
N GLY A 140 1.16 17.87 -1.05
CA GLY A 140 1.42 18.24 0.34
C GLY A 140 0.17 18.29 1.19
N TYR A 141 -0.93 18.82 0.63
CA TYR A 141 -2.23 18.77 1.26
C TYR A 141 -2.83 17.35 1.19
N GLU A 142 -2.58 16.57 0.14
CA GLU A 142 -2.98 15.15 0.08
C GLU A 142 -2.33 14.30 1.17
N LEU A 143 -1.06 14.60 1.52
CA LEU A 143 -0.40 14.00 2.66
C LEU A 143 -1.05 14.43 3.99
N ALA A 144 -1.33 15.72 4.18
CA ALA A 144 -2.03 16.21 5.37
C ALA A 144 -3.45 15.64 5.50
N LEU A 145 -4.15 15.45 4.38
CA LEU A 145 -5.48 14.84 4.31
C LEU A 145 -5.49 13.39 4.82
N ALA A 146 -4.37 12.66 4.72
CA ALA A 146 -4.24 11.31 5.25
C ALA A 146 -4.08 11.26 6.78
N CYS A 147 -3.63 12.35 7.42
CA CYS A 147 -3.59 12.46 8.87
C CYS A 147 -4.99 12.45 9.50
N ASP A 148 -5.09 12.17 10.80
CA ASP A 148 -6.35 12.25 11.54
C ASP A 148 -6.84 13.70 11.60
N GLU A 149 -5.92 14.63 11.85
CA GLU A 149 -6.23 16.05 11.97
C GLU A 149 -5.18 16.95 11.31
N ILE A 150 -5.62 18.14 10.90
CA ILE A 150 -4.82 19.17 10.26
C ILE A 150 -4.95 20.47 11.05
N LEU A 151 -3.84 20.94 11.61
CA LEU A 151 -3.72 22.28 12.17
C LEU A 151 -2.99 23.16 11.16
N LEU A 152 -3.52 24.35 10.89
CA LEU A 152 -2.91 25.33 10.00
C LEU A 152 -2.41 26.54 10.80
N ILE A 153 -1.17 26.97 10.58
CA ILE A 153 -0.68 28.19 11.22
C ILE A 153 -1.36 29.44 10.63
N ASP A 154 -1.80 30.35 11.49
CA ASP A 154 -2.37 31.65 11.13
C ASP A 154 -1.29 32.74 11.15
N ASP A 155 -0.51 32.80 10.08
CA ASP A 155 0.59 33.75 9.87
C ASP A 155 0.34 34.69 8.68
N ARG A 156 -0.90 34.69 8.15
CA ARG A 156 -1.35 35.40 6.94
C ARG A 156 -0.71 34.94 5.62
N SER A 157 0.21 33.98 5.64
CA SER A 157 0.92 33.46 4.46
C SER A 157 0.55 32.00 4.15
N SER A 158 0.48 31.16 5.18
CA SER A 158 0.25 29.73 5.10
C SER A 158 -1.16 29.42 4.58
N ALA A 159 -1.22 28.46 3.67
CA ALA A 159 -2.42 28.10 2.91
C ALA A 159 -2.42 26.61 2.60
N VAL A 160 -3.62 26.03 2.52
CA VAL A 160 -3.83 24.73 1.86
C VAL A 160 -4.34 24.97 0.44
N SER A 161 -3.89 24.18 -0.54
CA SER A 161 -4.35 24.29 -1.93
C SER A 161 -4.28 22.97 -2.68
N LEU A 162 -5.13 22.81 -3.71
CA LEU A 162 -5.07 21.74 -4.71
C LEU A 162 -4.99 22.33 -6.13
N PRO A 163 -3.81 22.83 -6.55
CA PRO A 163 -3.64 23.54 -7.82
C PRO A 163 -3.51 22.60 -9.04
N GLU A 164 -3.66 21.28 -8.88
CA GLU A 164 -3.36 20.29 -9.92
C GLU A 164 -4.16 20.52 -11.21
N VAL A 165 -5.45 20.83 -11.11
CA VAL A 165 -6.28 21.06 -12.31
C VAL A 165 -5.84 22.33 -13.05
N PRO A 166 -5.81 23.53 -12.43
CA PRO A 166 -5.49 24.76 -13.14
C PRO A 166 -4.01 24.87 -13.54
N LEU A 167 -3.08 24.28 -12.76
CA LEU A 167 -1.65 24.44 -12.98
C LEU A 167 -1.04 23.31 -13.82
N LEU A 168 -1.52 22.08 -13.63
CA LEU A 168 -0.90 20.87 -14.17
C LEU A 168 -1.79 20.13 -15.17
N GLY A 169 -3.06 20.48 -15.27
CA GLY A 169 -4.03 19.78 -16.12
C GLY A 169 -4.27 18.34 -15.68
N VAL A 170 -4.09 18.03 -14.39
CA VAL A 170 -4.30 16.70 -13.80
C VAL A 170 -5.09 16.80 -12.49
N LEU A 171 -5.44 15.67 -11.88
CA LEU A 171 -6.17 15.64 -10.61
C LEU A 171 -5.21 15.56 -9.42
N PRO A 172 -5.68 15.97 -8.22
CA PRO A 172 -5.17 15.50 -6.93
C PRO A 172 -5.36 13.98 -6.80
N GLY A 173 -4.46 13.24 -7.45
CA GLY A 173 -4.56 11.79 -7.69
C GLY A 173 -4.03 10.92 -6.56
N THR A 174 -3.42 11.51 -5.53
CA THR A 174 -2.93 10.81 -4.33
C THR A 174 -4.01 10.73 -3.24
N GLY A 175 -5.25 10.51 -3.71
CA GLY A 175 -6.45 10.43 -2.87
C GLY A 175 -7.01 11.78 -2.45
N GLY A 176 -6.49 12.90 -2.97
CA GLY A 176 -6.90 14.26 -2.58
C GLY A 176 -8.39 14.50 -2.75
N LEU A 177 -8.93 14.32 -3.97
CA LEU A 177 -10.37 14.54 -4.22
C LEU A 177 -11.25 13.62 -3.37
N THR A 178 -10.85 12.35 -3.24
CA THR A 178 -11.59 11.37 -2.46
C THR A 178 -11.60 11.72 -0.97
N ARG A 179 -10.47 12.17 -0.40
CA ARG A 179 -10.43 12.59 1.01
C ARG A 179 -11.13 13.94 1.25
N VAL A 180 -11.06 14.88 0.32
CA VAL A 180 -11.82 16.14 0.40
C VAL A 180 -13.33 15.87 0.51
N THR A 181 -13.83 14.91 -0.27
CA THR A 181 -15.25 14.56 -0.28
C THR A 181 -15.63 13.56 0.81
N ASP A 182 -15.00 12.39 0.84
CA ASP A 182 -15.40 11.26 1.67
C ASP A 182 -14.95 11.41 3.14
N LYS A 183 -13.78 12.03 3.39
CA LYS A 183 -13.22 12.20 4.74
C LYS A 183 -13.56 13.57 5.34
N ARG A 184 -13.19 14.65 4.65
CA ARG A 184 -13.38 16.04 5.13
C ARG A 184 -14.81 16.54 5.01
N LYS A 185 -15.63 15.89 4.16
CA LYS A 185 -17.02 16.28 3.88
C LYS A 185 -17.13 17.76 3.47
N VAL A 186 -16.20 18.23 2.65
CA VAL A 186 -16.26 19.55 2.02
C VAL A 186 -17.42 19.54 1.03
N ARG A 187 -18.26 20.59 1.05
CA ARG A 187 -19.38 20.71 0.10
C ARG A 187 -18.80 20.75 -1.33
N HIS A 188 -19.37 19.98 -2.25
CA HIS A 188 -18.73 19.68 -3.53
C HIS A 188 -18.47 20.93 -4.40
N ASP A 189 -19.30 21.97 -4.30
CA ASP A 189 -19.13 23.26 -4.97
C ASP A 189 -17.98 24.09 -4.36
N LEU A 190 -17.77 24.01 -3.04
CA LEU A 190 -16.59 24.60 -2.40
C LEU A 190 -15.32 23.82 -2.76
N ALA A 191 -15.43 22.50 -2.87
CA ALA A 191 -14.34 21.65 -3.32
C ALA A 191 -13.96 21.94 -4.78
N ASP A 192 -14.94 22.19 -5.65
CA ASP A 192 -14.71 22.63 -7.03
C ASP A 192 -13.90 23.93 -7.07
N ILE A 193 -14.37 24.99 -6.39
CA ILE A 193 -13.62 26.25 -6.26
C ILE A 193 -12.20 25.99 -5.73
N PHE A 194 -12.07 25.17 -4.68
CA PHE A 194 -10.78 24.85 -4.06
C PHE A 194 -9.81 24.14 -5.01
N CYS A 195 -10.31 23.29 -5.90
CA CYS A 195 -9.51 22.54 -6.87
C CYS A 195 -9.27 23.30 -8.19
N THR A 196 -9.90 24.46 -8.39
CA THR A 196 -9.77 25.27 -9.61
C THR A 196 -9.10 26.63 -9.38
N VAL A 197 -8.57 26.89 -8.19
CA VAL A 197 -7.76 28.09 -7.87
C VAL A 197 -6.38 27.71 -7.37
N THR A 198 -5.36 28.50 -7.71
CA THR A 198 -3.96 28.19 -7.38
C THR A 198 -3.53 28.69 -6.00
N GLU A 199 -4.15 29.77 -5.52
CA GLU A 199 -3.76 30.54 -4.33
C GLU A 199 -4.11 29.82 -3.02
N GLY A 200 -5.05 28.87 -3.07
CA GLY A 200 -5.52 28.12 -1.92
C GLY A 200 -6.43 28.90 -0.97
N VAL A 201 -6.63 28.31 0.20
CA VAL A 201 -7.48 28.85 1.28
C VAL A 201 -6.67 28.93 2.57
N ARG A 202 -6.84 30.04 3.29
CA ARG A 202 -6.09 30.37 4.52
C ARG A 202 -7.03 30.63 5.68
N GLY A 203 -6.47 30.59 6.89
CA GLY A 203 -7.10 31.10 8.09
C GLY A 203 -8.49 30.52 8.35
N LYS A 204 -9.35 31.32 8.97
CA LYS A 204 -10.72 30.93 9.37
C LYS A 204 -11.52 30.28 8.23
N LYS A 205 -11.38 30.76 7.00
CA LYS A 205 -12.07 30.22 5.81
C LYS A 205 -11.73 28.75 5.57
N ALA A 206 -10.48 28.34 5.78
CA ALA A 206 -10.05 26.95 5.60
C ALA A 206 -10.80 26.02 6.59
N LYS A 207 -10.96 26.46 7.84
CA LYS A 207 -11.72 25.73 8.86
C LYS A 207 -13.22 25.71 8.56
N GLU A 208 -13.81 26.85 8.20
CA GLU A 208 -15.22 26.96 7.83
C GLU A 208 -15.59 26.05 6.65
N TRP A 209 -14.67 25.88 5.69
CA TRP A 209 -14.83 24.98 4.55
C TRP A 209 -14.49 23.52 4.86
N ARG A 210 -14.10 23.20 6.11
CA ARG A 210 -13.67 21.86 6.58
C ARG A 210 -12.36 21.35 5.97
N LEU A 211 -11.57 22.23 5.35
CA LEU A 211 -10.27 21.88 4.78
C LEU A 211 -9.24 21.59 5.88
N VAL A 212 -9.36 22.23 7.04
CA VAL A 212 -8.50 21.98 8.21
C VAL A 212 -9.36 21.91 9.47
N ASP A 213 -8.83 21.32 10.54
CA ASP A 213 -9.55 21.13 11.80
C ASP A 213 -9.42 22.34 12.71
N ASP A 214 -8.24 22.96 12.74
CA ASP A 214 -8.05 24.22 13.45
C ASP A 214 -7.03 25.15 12.79
N VAL A 215 -7.08 26.41 13.19
CA VAL A 215 -6.18 27.46 12.72
C VAL A 215 -5.61 28.18 13.92
N ILE A 216 -4.29 28.21 14.05
CA ILE A 216 -3.61 28.58 15.29
C ILE A 216 -2.63 29.72 15.03
N LYS A 217 -2.71 30.79 15.83
CA LYS A 217 -1.77 31.92 15.74
C LYS A 217 -0.33 31.46 15.99
N ALA A 218 0.62 32.08 15.29
CA ALA A 218 2.05 31.75 15.41
C ALA A 218 2.58 31.78 16.87
N SER A 219 2.10 32.72 17.70
CA SER A 219 2.49 32.84 19.11
C SER A 219 2.08 31.66 20.00
N GLU A 220 1.08 30.87 19.58
CA GLU A 220 0.54 29.73 20.34
C GLU A 220 0.85 28.38 19.67
N TRP A 221 1.46 28.41 18.48
CA TRP A 221 1.61 27.25 17.59
C TRP A 221 2.19 26.03 18.30
N SER A 222 3.41 26.14 18.83
CA SER A 222 4.11 25.01 19.44
C SER A 222 3.35 24.43 20.64
N ALA A 223 2.76 25.29 21.47
CA ALA A 223 1.99 24.86 22.64
C ALA A 223 0.72 24.11 22.23
N LYS A 224 -0.02 24.61 21.23
CA LYS A 224 -1.26 24.01 20.75
C LYS A 224 -1.02 22.70 20.00
N VAL A 225 0.02 22.61 19.17
CA VAL A 225 0.42 21.36 18.49
C VAL A 225 0.76 20.30 19.53
N LYS A 226 1.61 20.62 20.53
CA LYS A 226 1.97 19.68 21.59
C LYS A 226 0.76 19.24 22.41
N ALA A 227 -0.08 20.19 22.84
CA ALA A 227 -1.29 19.88 23.59
C ALA A 227 -2.24 18.98 22.79
N ARG A 228 -2.42 19.23 21.49
CA ARG A 228 -3.29 18.39 20.66
C ARG A 228 -2.70 17.01 20.43
N ALA A 229 -1.40 16.91 20.22
CA ALA A 229 -0.72 15.63 20.06
C ALA A 229 -0.83 14.76 21.31
N LEU A 230 -0.71 15.35 22.51
CA LEU A 230 -0.95 14.66 23.79
C LEU A 230 -2.42 14.20 23.92
N ALA A 231 -3.39 15.05 23.59
CA ALA A 231 -4.81 14.69 23.64
C ALA A 231 -5.16 13.55 22.66
N LEU A 232 -4.49 13.48 21.50
CA LEU A 232 -4.63 12.34 20.58
C LEU A 232 -3.99 11.07 21.15
N ALA A 233 -2.88 11.21 21.86
CA ALA A 233 -2.18 10.09 22.49
C ALA A 233 -2.99 9.41 23.61
N GLU A 234 -3.87 10.15 24.28
CA GLU A 234 -4.78 9.60 25.30
C GLU A 234 -5.76 8.55 24.72
N LYS A 235 -6.00 8.55 23.41
CA LYS A 235 -6.87 7.56 22.74
C LYS A 235 -6.17 6.22 22.47
N SER A 236 -4.88 6.11 22.75
CA SER A 236 -4.06 4.95 22.42
C SER A 236 -3.97 3.97 23.59
N ASP A 237 -3.95 2.69 23.23
CA ASP A 237 -3.66 1.57 24.13
C ASP A 237 -2.21 1.05 24.00
N ARG A 238 -1.36 1.69 23.19
CA ARG A 238 0.04 1.29 23.03
C ARG A 238 0.80 1.41 24.36
N PRO A 239 1.70 0.47 24.69
CA PRO A 239 2.34 0.44 26.00
C PRO A 239 3.37 1.57 26.14
N SER A 240 3.35 2.29 27.26
CA SER A 240 4.28 3.40 27.53
C SER A 240 5.72 2.95 27.81
N ASN A 241 5.93 1.68 28.14
CA ASN A 241 7.22 1.08 28.50
C ASN A 241 7.53 -0.19 27.69
N GLY A 242 6.91 -0.35 26.52
CA GLY A 242 7.21 -1.45 25.61
C GLY A 242 8.65 -1.36 25.08
N LYS A 243 9.23 -2.50 24.70
CA LYS A 243 10.55 -2.54 24.06
C LYS A 243 10.38 -2.58 22.54
N GLY A 244 10.95 -1.61 21.83
CA GLY A 244 10.92 -1.58 20.36
C GLY A 244 11.52 -2.82 19.71
N ALA A 245 10.89 -3.28 18.62
CA ALA A 245 11.38 -4.34 17.75
C ALA A 245 12.13 -3.72 16.57
N LEU A 246 13.47 -3.66 16.66
CA LEU A 246 14.35 -3.11 15.63
C LEU A 246 14.13 -3.82 14.28
N LEU A 247 13.78 -3.07 13.23
CA LEU A 247 13.63 -3.61 11.88
C LEU A 247 15.00 -3.70 11.18
N THR A 248 15.68 -4.84 11.36
CA THR A 248 16.98 -5.12 10.74
C THR A 248 16.90 -5.14 9.21
N PRO A 249 18.00 -4.83 8.47
CA PRO A 249 17.99 -4.88 7.00
C PRO A 249 17.47 -6.22 6.44
N ILE A 250 16.73 -6.18 5.32
CA ILE A 250 16.21 -7.40 4.68
C ILE A 250 17.34 -8.01 3.86
N LEU A 251 17.68 -9.26 4.15
CA LEU A 251 18.66 -10.00 3.37
C LEU A 251 18.02 -10.45 2.05
N ARG A 252 18.44 -9.84 0.95
CA ARG A 252 17.95 -10.13 -0.40
C ARG A 252 19.12 -10.37 -1.36
N SER A 253 19.10 -11.51 -2.05
CA SER A 253 19.92 -11.72 -3.26
C SER A 253 19.11 -11.30 -4.49
N ILE A 254 19.73 -10.50 -5.36
CA ILE A 254 19.16 -10.10 -6.65
C ILE A 254 19.96 -10.79 -7.75
N GLU A 255 19.31 -11.69 -8.46
CA GLU A 255 19.86 -12.46 -9.59
C GLU A 255 19.20 -11.98 -10.89
N GLU A 256 19.75 -12.40 -12.04
CA GLU A 256 19.18 -12.03 -13.36
C GLU A 256 17.73 -12.49 -13.52
N SER A 257 17.43 -13.68 -13.01
CA SER A 257 16.14 -14.37 -13.11
C SER A 257 15.52 -14.69 -11.75
N ALA A 258 16.01 -14.09 -10.65
CA ALA A 258 15.39 -14.33 -9.35
C ALA A 258 15.61 -13.20 -8.31
N LEU A 259 14.68 -13.11 -7.35
CA LEU A 259 14.88 -12.45 -6.06
C LEU A 259 14.80 -13.51 -4.97
N ARG A 260 15.82 -13.60 -4.11
CA ARG A 260 15.85 -14.60 -3.03
C ARG A 260 15.91 -13.93 -1.67
N TYR A 261 15.00 -14.36 -0.82
CA TYR A 261 14.89 -14.02 0.60
C TYR A 261 14.88 -15.32 1.41
N ALA A 262 14.83 -15.23 2.74
CA ALA A 262 14.73 -16.41 3.58
C ALA A 262 13.39 -17.14 3.36
N ASN A 263 12.28 -16.41 3.39
CA ASN A 263 10.92 -16.95 3.38
C ASN A 263 10.19 -16.74 2.04
N VAL A 264 10.78 -16.00 1.12
CA VAL A 264 10.21 -15.72 -0.21
C VAL A 264 11.26 -15.99 -1.29
N THR A 265 10.84 -16.56 -2.40
CA THR A 265 11.63 -16.62 -3.63
C THR A 265 10.76 -16.16 -4.79
N VAL A 266 11.29 -15.28 -5.63
CA VAL A 266 10.64 -14.89 -6.89
C VAL A 266 11.50 -15.36 -8.03
N GLU A 267 11.03 -16.30 -8.82
CA GLU A 267 11.70 -16.75 -10.05
C GLU A 267 11.08 -16.04 -11.25
N ILE A 268 11.89 -15.63 -12.23
CA ILE A 268 11.46 -14.78 -13.35
C ILE A 268 11.81 -15.48 -14.66
N ASP A 269 10.78 -15.93 -15.38
CA ASP A 269 10.89 -16.40 -16.76
C ASP A 269 10.58 -15.22 -17.70
N ARG A 270 11.64 -14.55 -18.16
CA ARG A 270 11.54 -13.38 -19.03
C ARG A 270 10.99 -13.72 -20.42
N ALA A 271 11.26 -14.92 -20.92
CA ALA A 271 10.75 -15.37 -22.22
C ALA A 271 9.24 -15.59 -22.18
N LYS A 272 8.74 -16.18 -21.09
CA LYS A 272 7.30 -16.37 -20.88
C LYS A 272 6.59 -15.16 -20.31
N ARG A 273 7.32 -14.14 -19.83
CA ARG A 273 6.78 -12.97 -19.11
C ARG A 273 6.02 -13.34 -17.84
N VAL A 274 6.56 -14.31 -17.11
CA VAL A 274 5.99 -14.88 -15.88
C VAL A 274 6.97 -14.71 -14.72
N ALA A 275 6.45 -14.38 -13.54
CA ALA A 275 7.19 -14.53 -12.29
C ALA A 275 6.49 -15.52 -11.35
N THR A 276 7.24 -16.40 -10.70
CA THR A 276 6.72 -17.35 -9.72
C THR A 276 7.15 -16.92 -8.33
N PHE A 277 6.20 -16.49 -7.51
CA PHE A 277 6.39 -16.21 -6.08
C PHE A 277 6.17 -17.50 -5.30
N ILE A 278 7.23 -17.98 -4.66
CA ILE A 278 7.22 -19.14 -3.77
C ILE A 278 7.34 -18.63 -2.34
N VAL A 279 6.28 -18.80 -1.56
CA VAL A 279 6.23 -18.37 -0.16
C VAL A 279 6.40 -19.59 0.75
N LYS A 280 7.44 -19.58 1.56
CA LYS A 280 7.86 -20.72 2.39
C LYS A 280 7.26 -20.62 3.78
N ALA A 281 6.60 -21.67 4.23
CA ALA A 281 6.04 -21.81 5.57
C ALA A 281 7.12 -21.66 6.66
N PRO A 282 6.74 -21.34 7.91
CA PRO A 282 7.71 -21.28 8.99
C PRO A 282 8.44 -22.61 9.14
N SER A 283 9.76 -22.55 9.32
CA SER A 283 10.55 -23.72 9.69
C SER A 283 10.83 -23.71 11.19
N GLY A 284 10.66 -24.87 11.84
CA GLY A 284 10.86 -25.04 13.27
C GLY A 284 9.75 -24.44 14.14
N ALA A 285 9.83 -24.73 15.44
CA ALA A 285 8.82 -24.31 16.42
C ALA A 285 8.75 -22.77 16.52
N GLN A 286 7.55 -22.23 16.33
CA GLN A 286 7.29 -20.80 16.52
C GLN A 286 7.00 -20.50 17.99
N PRO A 287 7.44 -19.34 18.52
CA PRO A 287 7.12 -18.96 19.89
C PRO A 287 5.62 -18.78 20.06
N THR A 288 5.08 -19.21 21.19
CA THR A 288 3.65 -19.08 21.52
C THR A 288 3.37 -17.96 22.53
N ASP A 289 4.38 -17.56 23.31
CA ASP A 289 4.31 -16.47 24.28
C ASP A 289 4.90 -15.16 23.76
N VAL A 290 4.40 -14.04 24.28
CA VAL A 290 4.79 -12.69 23.85
C VAL A 290 6.24 -12.35 24.15
N THR A 291 6.83 -12.89 25.23
CA THR A 291 8.22 -12.59 25.61
C THR A 291 9.19 -13.18 24.58
N ALA A 292 8.96 -14.41 24.14
CA ALA A 292 9.75 -15.02 23.08
C ALA A 292 9.52 -14.35 21.72
N ILE A 293 8.29 -13.89 21.42
CA ILE A 293 7.99 -13.10 20.21
C ILE A 293 8.77 -11.79 20.21
N GLU A 294 8.76 -11.03 21.31
CA GLU A 294 9.51 -9.77 21.45
C GLU A 294 11.03 -9.99 21.35
N ALA A 295 11.53 -11.11 21.89
CA ALA A 295 12.96 -11.45 21.81
C ALA A 295 13.43 -11.69 20.37
N LEU A 296 12.58 -12.28 19.51
CA LEU A 296 12.89 -12.47 18.09
C LEU A 296 12.81 -11.17 17.28
N GLY A 297 11.90 -10.26 17.66
CA GLY A 297 11.71 -8.98 16.98
C GLY A 297 11.48 -9.15 15.48
N ALA A 298 12.28 -8.47 14.64
CA ALA A 298 12.18 -8.56 13.18
C ALA A 298 12.50 -9.95 12.60
N SER A 299 13.11 -10.86 13.37
CA SER A 299 13.37 -12.24 12.96
C SER A 299 12.20 -13.18 13.26
N TRP A 300 11.16 -12.71 13.97
CA TRP A 300 9.95 -13.49 14.16
C TRP A 300 9.29 -13.71 12.80
N TYR A 301 9.04 -14.98 12.48
CA TYR A 301 8.69 -15.41 11.13
C TYR A 301 7.57 -14.58 10.46
N PRO A 302 6.40 -14.32 11.08
CA PRO A 302 5.32 -13.60 10.42
C PRO A 302 5.72 -12.16 10.06
N LEU A 303 6.56 -11.53 10.89
CA LEU A 303 7.10 -10.19 10.62
C LEU A 303 8.17 -10.23 9.52
N ALA A 304 9.09 -11.20 9.59
CA ALA A 304 10.11 -11.39 8.55
C ALA A 304 9.47 -11.64 7.17
N LEU A 305 8.50 -12.56 7.11
CA LEU A 305 7.72 -12.87 5.91
C LEU A 305 7.03 -11.63 5.35
N ALA A 306 6.30 -10.87 6.19
CA ALA A 306 5.54 -9.72 5.72
C ALA A 306 6.43 -8.65 5.07
N ARG A 307 7.65 -8.46 5.62
CA ARG A 307 8.65 -7.51 5.12
C ARG A 307 9.28 -8.00 3.81
N GLU A 308 9.69 -9.26 3.75
CA GLU A 308 10.28 -9.86 2.55
C GLU A 308 9.28 -9.91 1.39
N LEU A 309 8.02 -10.26 1.66
CA LEU A 309 6.97 -10.29 0.66
C LEU A 309 6.61 -8.89 0.16
N GLU A 310 6.53 -7.88 1.04
CA GLU A 310 6.32 -6.50 0.63
C GLU A 310 7.44 -6.01 -0.29
N ASP A 311 8.70 -6.24 0.09
CA ASP A 311 9.87 -5.86 -0.71
C ASP A 311 9.87 -6.54 -2.09
N ALA A 312 9.48 -7.82 -2.16
CA ALA A 312 9.31 -8.54 -3.41
C ALA A 312 8.19 -7.95 -4.29
N ILE A 313 7.02 -7.66 -3.72
CA ILE A 313 5.88 -7.07 -4.45
C ILE A 313 6.27 -5.69 -5.01
N LEU A 314 6.87 -4.82 -4.19
CA LEU A 314 7.29 -3.48 -4.61
C LEU A 314 8.39 -3.52 -5.67
N SER A 315 9.37 -4.41 -5.49
CA SER A 315 10.44 -4.65 -6.45
C SER A 315 9.90 -5.10 -7.82
N MET A 316 9.01 -6.09 -7.83
CA MET A 316 8.45 -6.64 -9.07
C MET A 316 7.49 -5.66 -9.77
N ARG A 317 6.67 -4.91 -9.01
CA ARG A 317 5.82 -3.85 -9.56
C ARG A 317 6.61 -2.78 -10.31
N THR A 318 7.74 -2.38 -9.73
CA THR A 318 8.48 -1.19 -10.17
C THR A 318 9.53 -1.52 -11.24
N ASN A 319 10.21 -2.65 -11.11
CA ASN A 319 11.40 -2.96 -11.89
C ASN A 319 11.14 -3.98 -13.02
N GLU A 320 10.04 -4.74 -12.98
CA GLU A 320 9.74 -5.82 -13.93
C GLU A 320 8.39 -5.57 -14.62
N LEU A 321 8.35 -4.54 -15.49
CA LEU A 321 7.12 -4.07 -16.13
C LEU A 321 6.58 -5.03 -17.19
N ASP A 322 7.46 -5.75 -17.88
CA ASP A 322 7.10 -6.68 -18.95
C ASP A 322 6.68 -8.07 -18.42
N ILE A 323 6.82 -8.31 -17.12
CA ILE A 323 6.41 -9.55 -16.45
C ILE A 323 4.98 -9.38 -15.94
N GLY A 324 4.01 -9.73 -16.79
CA GLY A 324 2.58 -9.41 -16.61
C GLY A 324 1.79 -10.38 -15.74
N LEU A 325 2.26 -11.62 -15.59
CA LEU A 325 1.61 -12.68 -14.81
C LEU A 325 2.48 -13.11 -13.63
N TRP A 326 1.90 -13.12 -12.43
CA TRP A 326 2.51 -13.71 -11.25
C TRP A 326 1.83 -15.03 -10.88
N LEU A 327 2.61 -16.10 -10.82
CA LEU A 327 2.21 -17.38 -10.25
C LEU A 327 2.53 -17.37 -8.77
N ILE A 328 1.57 -17.75 -7.94
CA ILE A 328 1.67 -17.79 -6.50
C ILE A 328 1.72 -19.26 -6.09
N LYS A 329 2.79 -19.64 -5.41
CA LYS A 329 3.04 -20.96 -4.86
C LYS A 329 3.40 -20.85 -3.39
N THR A 330 3.17 -21.93 -2.66
CA THR A 330 3.61 -22.07 -1.28
C THR A 330 4.41 -23.34 -1.12
N GLU A 331 5.28 -23.40 -0.12
CA GLU A 331 6.11 -24.57 0.18
C GLU A 331 6.21 -24.78 1.69
N GLY A 332 6.13 -26.03 2.14
CA GLY A 332 6.37 -26.43 3.53
C GLY A 332 5.14 -27.01 4.22
N SER A 333 5.00 -26.80 5.53
CA SER A 333 3.98 -27.47 6.34
C SER A 333 2.75 -26.60 6.56
N ALA A 334 1.58 -27.08 6.12
CA ALA A 334 0.29 -26.45 6.44
C ALA A 334 0.03 -26.39 7.95
N ALA A 335 0.47 -27.40 8.71
CA ALA A 335 0.34 -27.42 10.17
C ALA A 335 1.14 -26.28 10.84
N ASP A 336 2.33 -25.97 10.33
CA ASP A 336 3.17 -24.90 10.87
C ASP A 336 2.56 -23.52 10.57
N VAL A 337 1.93 -23.34 9.40
CA VAL A 337 1.16 -22.12 9.09
C VAL A 337 -0.05 -21.99 10.03
N LEU A 338 -0.77 -23.07 10.29
CA LEU A 338 -1.91 -23.04 11.22
C LEU A 338 -1.50 -22.81 12.67
N ALA A 339 -0.33 -23.32 13.09
CA ALA A 339 0.24 -23.04 14.41
C ALA A 339 0.62 -21.56 14.54
N MET A 340 1.24 -20.98 13.49
CA MET A 340 1.48 -19.54 13.41
C MET A 340 0.17 -18.73 13.54
N ASP A 341 -0.88 -19.11 12.80
CA ASP A 341 -2.19 -18.46 12.88
C ASP A 341 -2.77 -18.51 14.30
N ALA A 342 -2.62 -19.64 15.00
CA ALA A 342 -3.06 -19.78 16.38
C ALA A 342 -2.32 -18.80 17.30
N THR A 343 -0.99 -18.68 17.17
CA THR A 343 -0.18 -17.70 17.92
C THR A 343 -0.60 -16.26 17.63
N LEU A 344 -0.79 -15.90 16.35
CA LEU A 344 -1.22 -14.56 15.95
C LEU A 344 -2.57 -14.19 16.57
N ARG A 345 -3.54 -15.12 16.55
CA ARG A 345 -4.88 -14.88 17.12
C ARG A 345 -4.86 -14.82 18.64
N ALA A 346 -4.17 -15.74 19.30
CA ALA A 346 -4.08 -15.78 20.76
C ALA A 346 -3.47 -14.51 21.34
N ASN A 347 -2.55 -13.87 20.60
CA ASN A 347 -1.82 -12.69 21.06
C ASN A 347 -2.17 -11.41 20.29
N LYS A 348 -3.26 -11.38 19.52
CA LYS A 348 -3.60 -10.27 18.59
C LYS A 348 -3.73 -8.89 19.23
N ASP A 349 -3.99 -8.84 20.53
CA ASP A 349 -4.17 -7.59 21.30
C ASP A 349 -2.82 -7.06 21.84
N HIS A 350 -1.76 -7.89 21.81
CA HIS A 350 -0.40 -7.43 22.10
C HIS A 350 0.11 -6.52 20.98
N TRP A 351 0.71 -5.39 21.34
CA TRP A 351 1.07 -4.33 20.39
C TRP A 351 1.94 -4.83 19.21
N LEU A 352 2.99 -5.64 19.48
CA LEU A 352 3.89 -6.13 18.45
C LEU A 352 3.19 -7.13 17.51
N VAL A 353 2.35 -8.00 18.06
CA VAL A 353 1.60 -8.99 17.27
C VAL A 353 0.55 -8.28 16.42
N ARG A 354 -0.13 -7.28 16.98
CA ARG A 354 -1.09 -6.43 16.27
C ARG A 354 -0.45 -5.66 15.12
N GLU A 355 0.75 -5.10 15.33
CA GLU A 355 1.50 -4.43 14.26
C GLU A 355 1.94 -5.40 13.16
N THR A 356 2.38 -6.60 13.52
CA THR A 356 2.73 -7.64 12.55
C THR A 356 1.52 -8.08 11.73
N ILE A 357 0.36 -8.29 12.36
CA ILE A 357 -0.91 -8.53 11.66
C ILE A 357 -1.24 -7.34 10.74
N GLY A 358 -1.00 -6.11 11.20
CA GLY A 358 -1.19 -4.91 10.40
C GLY A 358 -0.30 -4.85 9.17
N LEU A 359 0.98 -5.24 9.29
CA LEU A 359 1.88 -5.30 8.14
C LEU A 359 1.45 -6.40 7.16
N LEU A 360 1.12 -7.61 7.63
CA LEU A 360 0.57 -8.67 6.78
C LEU A 360 -0.68 -8.22 6.02
N ARG A 361 -1.64 -7.58 6.71
CA ARG A 361 -2.86 -7.02 6.10
C ARG A 361 -2.53 -6.03 4.99
N ARG A 362 -1.67 -5.05 5.27
CA ARG A 362 -1.26 -4.04 4.27
C ARG A 362 -0.51 -4.68 3.10
N THR A 363 0.42 -5.61 3.35
CA THR A 363 1.18 -6.32 2.33
C THR A 363 0.27 -7.13 1.41
N PHE A 364 -0.64 -7.95 1.96
CA PHE A 364 -1.58 -8.73 1.15
C PHE A 364 -2.52 -7.84 0.36
N SER A 365 -2.98 -6.72 0.94
CA SER A 365 -3.81 -5.76 0.24
C SER A 365 -3.14 -5.14 -1.00
N ARG A 366 -1.80 -5.14 -1.09
CA ARG A 366 -1.08 -4.72 -2.30
C ARG A 366 -1.29 -5.73 -3.44
N LEU A 367 -1.52 -7.02 -3.18
CA LEU A 367 -1.76 -7.98 -4.25
C LEU A 367 -3.01 -7.62 -5.07
N ASP A 368 -4.12 -7.29 -4.40
CA ASP A 368 -5.41 -7.07 -5.06
C ASP A 368 -5.38 -5.85 -6.02
N VAL A 369 -4.65 -4.80 -5.66
CA VAL A 369 -4.50 -3.56 -6.47
C VAL A 369 -3.27 -3.57 -7.38
N SER A 370 -2.54 -4.70 -7.46
CA SER A 370 -1.44 -4.86 -8.40
C SER A 370 -1.96 -4.98 -9.83
N SER A 371 -1.35 -4.24 -10.75
CA SER A 371 -1.67 -4.27 -12.20
C SER A 371 -0.92 -5.42 -12.85
N ARG A 372 -1.21 -6.63 -12.38
CA ARG A 372 -0.64 -7.92 -12.80
C ARG A 372 -1.71 -8.96 -12.65
N SER A 373 -1.79 -9.89 -13.60
CA SER A 373 -2.57 -11.10 -13.42
C SER A 373 -1.95 -11.96 -12.33
N LEU A 374 -2.78 -12.62 -11.53
CA LEU A 374 -2.35 -13.45 -10.40
C LEU A 374 -3.00 -14.82 -10.50
N PHE A 375 -2.22 -15.90 -10.60
CA PHE A 375 -2.72 -17.28 -10.51
C PHE A 375 -2.08 -18.01 -9.33
N ALA A 376 -2.89 -18.72 -8.55
CA ALA A 376 -2.37 -19.66 -7.55
C ALA A 376 -2.33 -21.09 -8.11
N LEU A 377 -1.21 -21.77 -7.89
CA LEU A 377 -1.01 -23.16 -8.27
C LEU A 377 -0.85 -24.00 -6.99
N VAL A 378 -1.90 -24.74 -6.65
CA VAL A 378 -1.96 -25.63 -5.49
C VAL A 378 -1.48 -27.01 -5.96
N GLU A 379 -0.17 -27.19 -5.92
CA GLU A 379 0.55 -28.38 -6.36
C GLU A 379 1.11 -29.17 -5.18
N THR A 380 1.61 -30.39 -5.43
CA THR A 380 2.21 -31.24 -4.39
C THR A 380 3.27 -30.48 -3.57
N ASN A 381 3.27 -30.68 -2.25
CA ASN A 381 4.08 -29.98 -1.25
C ASN A 381 3.70 -28.51 -0.97
N SER A 382 2.65 -27.99 -1.60
CA SER A 382 2.09 -26.69 -1.22
C SER A 382 1.39 -26.72 0.14
N CYS A 383 1.28 -25.54 0.76
CA CYS A 383 0.74 -25.37 2.11
C CYS A 383 -0.20 -24.16 2.18
N PHE A 384 -1.17 -24.10 1.26
CA PHE A 384 -2.23 -23.08 1.24
C PHE A 384 -3.22 -23.28 2.39
N ALA A 385 -2.79 -22.91 3.59
CA ALA A 385 -3.56 -23.02 4.82
C ALA A 385 -3.61 -21.68 5.57
N GLY A 386 -4.76 -21.32 6.13
CA GLY A 386 -4.89 -20.14 7.00
C GLY A 386 -4.35 -18.86 6.36
N THR A 387 -3.40 -18.18 7.00
CA THR A 387 -2.73 -16.98 6.45
C THR A 387 -2.18 -17.19 5.04
N PHE A 388 -1.66 -18.37 4.69
CA PHE A 388 -1.14 -18.64 3.34
C PHE A 388 -2.23 -18.81 2.29
N LEU A 389 -3.44 -19.22 2.70
CA LEU A 389 -4.58 -19.30 1.79
C LEU A 389 -4.98 -17.92 1.25
N GLU A 390 -4.72 -16.83 1.98
CA GLU A 390 -4.96 -15.47 1.48
C GLU A 390 -4.21 -15.17 0.17
N LEU A 391 -3.02 -15.77 -0.02
CA LEU A 391 -2.22 -15.60 -1.22
C LEU A 391 -2.95 -16.18 -2.44
N ALA A 392 -3.62 -17.33 -2.29
CA ALA A 392 -4.46 -17.88 -3.34
C ALA A 392 -5.77 -17.12 -3.51
N LEU A 393 -6.42 -16.72 -2.41
CA LEU A 393 -7.68 -15.96 -2.47
C LEU A 393 -7.53 -14.56 -3.09
N ALA A 394 -6.31 -14.02 -3.13
CA ALA A 394 -5.98 -12.78 -3.83
C ALA A 394 -5.87 -12.96 -5.35
N CYS A 395 -5.69 -14.21 -5.82
CA CYS A 395 -5.48 -14.51 -7.22
C CYS A 395 -6.77 -14.41 -8.06
N ASP A 396 -6.61 -14.11 -9.35
CA ASP A 396 -7.69 -14.11 -10.34
C ASP A 396 -8.21 -15.53 -10.59
N ARG A 397 -7.32 -16.52 -10.53
CA ARG A 397 -7.64 -17.95 -10.65
C ARG A 397 -6.79 -18.77 -9.69
N ILE A 398 -7.34 -19.90 -9.26
CA ILE A 398 -6.72 -20.88 -8.36
C ILE A 398 -6.90 -22.26 -9.00
N TYR A 399 -5.79 -22.92 -9.36
CA TYR A 399 -5.80 -24.28 -9.89
C TYR A 399 -5.30 -25.25 -8.83
N HIS A 400 -6.03 -26.34 -8.60
CA HIS A 400 -5.73 -27.32 -7.55
C HIS A 400 -5.52 -28.71 -8.14
N LEU A 401 -4.30 -29.22 -8.05
CA LEU A 401 -3.96 -30.53 -8.60
C LEU A 401 -4.74 -31.62 -7.87
N ALA A 402 -5.59 -32.34 -8.60
CA ALA A 402 -6.20 -33.57 -8.14
C ALA A 402 -5.23 -34.74 -8.38
N LEU A 403 -5.08 -35.63 -7.40
CA LEU A 403 -4.33 -36.88 -7.54
C LEU A 403 -5.23 -38.03 -7.08
N PRO A 404 -6.21 -38.45 -7.91
CA PRO A 404 -7.21 -39.45 -7.51
C PRO A 404 -6.58 -40.79 -7.14
N ASP A 405 -5.43 -41.12 -7.75
CA ASP A 405 -4.69 -42.36 -7.53
C ASP A 405 -3.58 -42.23 -6.46
N ASP A 406 -3.36 -41.03 -5.89
CA ASP A 406 -2.32 -40.79 -4.88
C ASP A 406 -2.72 -39.72 -3.86
N GLU A 407 -3.66 -40.09 -2.98
CA GLU A 407 -4.17 -39.21 -1.92
C GLU A 407 -3.06 -38.67 -1.00
N THR A 408 -1.96 -39.43 -0.82
CA THR A 408 -0.86 -39.04 0.08
C THR A 408 -0.04 -37.87 -0.44
N ARG A 409 0.11 -37.75 -1.76
CA ARG A 409 0.79 -36.63 -2.42
C ARG A 409 -0.17 -35.53 -2.87
N ALA A 410 -1.49 -35.78 -2.80
CA ALA A 410 -2.52 -34.82 -3.19
C ALA A 410 -2.40 -33.56 -2.31
N PRO A 411 -2.16 -32.38 -2.89
CA PRO A 411 -2.11 -31.15 -2.12
C PRO A 411 -3.48 -30.84 -1.53
N LYS A 412 -3.48 -30.16 -0.39
CA LYS A 412 -4.71 -29.81 0.33
C LYS A 412 -4.75 -28.31 0.63
N ILE A 413 -5.94 -27.76 0.72
CA ILE A 413 -6.19 -26.40 1.24
C ILE A 413 -6.85 -26.50 2.61
N THR A 414 -6.48 -25.62 3.53
CA THR A 414 -7.16 -25.52 4.84
C THR A 414 -7.62 -24.09 5.10
N VAL A 415 -8.92 -23.88 5.16
CA VAL A 415 -9.51 -22.61 5.61
C VAL A 415 -9.33 -22.49 7.13
N SER A 416 -8.88 -21.35 7.63
CA SER A 416 -8.78 -21.05 9.06
C SER A 416 -9.55 -19.78 9.42
N ASP A 417 -9.71 -19.52 10.72
CA ASP A 417 -10.38 -18.31 11.21
C ASP A 417 -9.74 -17.00 10.72
N THR A 418 -8.46 -17.01 10.34
CA THR A 418 -7.77 -15.82 9.81
C THR A 418 -8.35 -15.38 8.45
N ASN A 419 -8.92 -16.31 7.67
CA ASN A 419 -9.51 -16.05 6.36
C ASN A 419 -10.87 -15.32 6.41
N PHE A 420 -11.46 -15.17 7.61
CA PHE A 420 -12.75 -14.51 7.83
C PHE A 420 -12.62 -13.08 8.35
N GLY A 421 -11.53 -12.38 7.98
CA GLY A 421 -11.43 -10.93 8.18
C GLY A 421 -10.22 -10.43 8.96
N LEU A 422 -9.20 -11.27 9.21
CA LEU A 422 -7.96 -10.78 9.82
C LEU A 422 -7.15 -9.88 8.85
N TYR A 423 -7.22 -10.20 7.55
CA TYR A 423 -6.48 -9.52 6.48
C TYR A 423 -7.41 -8.99 5.38
N PRO A 424 -8.34 -8.07 5.71
CA PRO A 424 -9.27 -7.55 4.71
C PRO A 424 -8.54 -6.88 3.55
N MET A 425 -9.15 -6.94 2.38
CA MET A 425 -8.79 -6.14 1.22
C MET A 425 -9.09 -4.66 1.50
N VAL A 426 -8.69 -3.76 0.57
CA VAL A 426 -9.08 -2.34 0.67
C VAL A 426 -10.61 -2.10 0.63
N THR A 427 -11.43 -3.11 0.32
CA THR A 427 -12.90 -3.05 0.42
C THR A 427 -13.44 -3.17 1.86
N ASP A 428 -12.56 -3.36 2.86
CA ASP A 428 -12.87 -3.77 4.23
C ASP A 428 -13.46 -5.21 4.37
N GLN A 429 -13.56 -5.98 3.28
CA GLN A 429 -14.03 -7.36 3.29
C GLN A 429 -12.86 -8.35 3.36
N SER A 430 -13.10 -9.53 3.95
CA SER A 430 -12.21 -10.67 3.73
C SER A 430 -12.26 -11.11 2.26
N ARG A 431 -11.20 -11.77 1.77
CA ARG A 431 -11.19 -12.27 0.38
C ARG A 431 -12.22 -13.37 0.13
N LEU A 432 -12.55 -14.16 1.16
CA LEU A 432 -13.67 -15.11 1.12
C LEU A 432 -15.00 -14.38 0.99
N GLU A 433 -15.27 -13.38 1.84
CA GLU A 433 -16.50 -12.58 1.75
C GLU A 433 -16.64 -11.96 0.37
N ARG A 434 -15.56 -11.38 -0.18
CA ARG A 434 -15.55 -10.82 -1.53
C ARG A 434 -15.82 -11.90 -2.57
N ARG A 435 -15.12 -13.05 -2.53
CA ARG A 435 -15.24 -14.14 -3.50
C ARG A 435 -16.67 -14.69 -3.60
N PHE A 436 -17.36 -14.81 -2.47
CA PHE A 436 -18.70 -15.37 -2.37
C PHE A 436 -19.79 -14.30 -2.20
N TYR A 437 -19.50 -13.03 -2.51
CA TYR A 437 -20.45 -11.92 -2.39
C TYR A 437 -21.13 -11.80 -1.01
N ALA A 438 -20.43 -12.25 0.05
CA ALA A 438 -20.92 -12.38 1.42
C ALA A 438 -22.22 -13.20 1.55
N GLU A 439 -22.50 -14.11 0.60
CA GLU A 439 -23.68 -14.96 0.63
C GLU A 439 -23.63 -15.93 1.81
N ALA A 440 -24.59 -15.79 2.73
CA ALA A 440 -24.61 -16.54 3.98
C ALA A 440 -24.51 -18.08 3.80
N PRO A 441 -25.19 -18.74 2.83
CA PRO A 441 -25.04 -20.18 2.65
C PRO A 441 -23.61 -20.62 2.35
N ALA A 442 -22.94 -19.94 1.42
CA ALA A 442 -21.55 -20.24 1.05
C ALA A 442 -20.60 -19.95 2.22
N MET A 443 -20.76 -18.80 2.87
CA MET A 443 -19.93 -18.43 4.03
C MET A 443 -20.10 -19.40 5.20
N ASN A 444 -21.31 -19.91 5.46
CA ASN A 444 -21.55 -20.92 6.49
C ASN A 444 -20.90 -22.25 6.12
N ALA A 445 -21.05 -22.72 4.88
CA ALA A 445 -20.41 -23.96 4.42
C ALA A 445 -18.87 -23.90 4.58
N LEU A 446 -18.27 -22.74 4.31
CA LEU A 446 -16.83 -22.52 4.52
C LEU A 446 -16.44 -22.53 6.00
N ARG A 447 -17.27 -21.97 6.88
CA ARG A 447 -17.05 -22.02 8.33
C ARG A 447 -17.17 -23.45 8.86
N ASP A 448 -18.14 -24.21 8.38
CA ASP A 448 -18.29 -25.63 8.72
C ASP A 448 -17.10 -26.46 8.17
N ALA A 449 -16.45 -26.00 7.12
CA ALA A 449 -15.24 -26.59 6.54
C ALA A 449 -13.93 -26.13 7.19
N ALA A 450 -13.94 -25.09 8.02
CA ALA A 450 -12.74 -24.54 8.61
C ALA A 450 -11.98 -25.60 9.45
N GLY A 451 -10.65 -25.61 9.31
CA GLY A 451 -9.75 -26.55 9.95
C GLY A 451 -9.62 -27.92 9.27
N ARG A 452 -10.49 -28.26 8.31
CA ARG A 452 -10.37 -29.50 7.52
C ARG A 452 -9.37 -29.31 6.38
N ALA A 453 -8.52 -30.31 6.16
CA ALA A 453 -7.66 -30.37 4.97
C ALA A 453 -8.47 -30.88 3.77
N LEU A 454 -8.75 -29.99 2.82
CA LEU A 454 -9.61 -30.23 1.66
C LEU A 454 -8.76 -30.59 0.45
N ASP A 455 -9.04 -31.73 -0.20
CA ASP A 455 -8.50 -32.02 -1.54
C ASP A 455 -9.14 -31.13 -2.60
N ALA A 456 -8.67 -31.33 -3.83
CA ALA A 456 -9.10 -30.61 -5.01
C ALA A 456 -10.61 -30.71 -5.21
N ASP A 457 -11.21 -31.90 -5.03
CA ASP A 457 -12.65 -32.12 -5.18
C ASP A 457 -13.45 -31.40 -4.09
N ALA A 458 -13.06 -31.56 -2.82
CA ALA A 458 -13.75 -30.91 -1.71
C ALA A 458 -13.61 -29.37 -1.77
N ALA A 459 -12.44 -28.87 -2.16
CA ALA A 459 -12.20 -27.44 -2.33
C ALA A 459 -12.98 -26.87 -3.52
N PHE A 460 -13.06 -27.60 -4.64
CA PHE A 460 -13.85 -27.20 -5.81
C PHE A 460 -15.34 -27.20 -5.52
N ALA A 461 -15.85 -28.22 -4.82
CA ALA A 461 -17.25 -28.31 -4.41
C ALA A 461 -17.68 -27.14 -3.48
N LEU A 462 -16.76 -26.63 -2.66
CA LEU A 462 -16.97 -25.43 -1.83
C LEU A 462 -16.73 -24.12 -2.59
N GLY A 463 -16.33 -24.19 -3.86
CA GLY A 463 -16.00 -23.03 -4.68
C GLY A 463 -14.72 -22.31 -4.25
N LEU A 464 -13.86 -22.93 -3.44
CA LEU A 464 -12.59 -22.33 -2.99
C LEU A 464 -11.58 -22.17 -4.12
N VAL A 465 -11.63 -23.06 -5.11
CA VAL A 465 -10.71 -23.07 -6.25
C VAL A 465 -11.47 -22.83 -7.56
N THR A 466 -10.74 -22.48 -8.61
CA THR A 466 -11.32 -22.18 -9.94
C THR A 466 -11.48 -23.44 -10.78
N SER A 467 -10.51 -24.36 -10.68
CA SER A 467 -10.49 -25.64 -11.36
C SER A 467 -9.64 -26.64 -10.56
N ASN A 468 -9.95 -27.93 -10.69
CA ASN A 468 -9.29 -29.05 -10.01
C ASN A 468 -8.79 -30.14 -10.99
N PRO A 469 -7.92 -29.82 -11.98
CA PRO A 469 -7.50 -30.82 -12.96
C PRO A 469 -6.68 -31.94 -12.31
N ASP A 470 -6.82 -33.15 -12.84
CA ASP A 470 -6.01 -34.30 -12.44
C ASP A 470 -4.57 -34.19 -12.99
N ASP A 471 -3.74 -35.18 -12.69
CA ASP A 471 -2.34 -35.20 -13.13
C ASP A 471 -2.16 -35.35 -14.65
N ILE A 472 -3.19 -35.82 -15.36
CA ILE A 472 -3.18 -35.92 -16.82
C ILE A 472 -3.44 -34.54 -17.43
N ASP A 473 -4.45 -33.83 -16.94
CA ASP A 473 -4.90 -32.56 -17.51
C ASP A 473 -4.13 -31.34 -16.96
N TRP A 474 -3.53 -31.45 -15.77
CA TRP A 474 -2.88 -30.33 -15.07
C TRP A 474 -1.87 -29.58 -15.93
N ALA A 475 -0.98 -30.31 -16.60
CA ALA A 475 0.12 -29.72 -17.35
C ALA A 475 -0.39 -28.87 -18.52
N ASP A 476 -1.41 -29.33 -19.23
CA ASP A 476 -1.97 -28.62 -20.37
C ASP A 476 -2.91 -27.50 -19.94
N GLU A 477 -3.80 -27.72 -18.97
CA GLU A 477 -4.74 -26.67 -18.52
C GLU A 477 -3.99 -25.46 -17.94
N THR A 478 -3.02 -25.70 -17.05
CA THR A 478 -2.25 -24.61 -16.45
C THR A 478 -1.36 -23.91 -17.48
N ARG A 479 -0.71 -24.66 -18.38
CA ARG A 479 0.11 -24.09 -19.46
C ARG A 479 -0.71 -23.23 -20.40
N ILE A 480 -1.86 -23.73 -20.88
CA ILE A 480 -2.74 -22.98 -21.78
C ILE A 480 -3.24 -21.72 -21.09
N ALA A 481 -3.71 -21.81 -19.84
CA ALA A 481 -4.16 -20.64 -19.10
C ALA A 481 -3.06 -19.58 -18.93
N ILE A 482 -1.81 -20.01 -18.70
CA ILE A 482 -0.65 -19.12 -18.60
C ILE A 482 -0.34 -18.49 -19.96
N GLU A 483 -0.25 -19.28 -21.03
CA GLU A 483 0.04 -18.83 -22.39
C GLU A 483 -1.01 -17.83 -22.90
N GLU A 484 -2.29 -18.12 -22.69
CA GLU A 484 -3.39 -17.21 -22.98
C GLU A 484 -3.26 -15.91 -22.21
N ARG A 485 -2.93 -15.99 -20.90
CA ARG A 485 -2.82 -14.80 -20.06
C ARG A 485 -1.72 -13.88 -20.53
N VAL A 486 -0.57 -14.43 -20.91
CA VAL A 486 0.54 -13.60 -21.41
C VAL A 486 0.32 -13.13 -22.85
N ALA A 487 -0.49 -13.83 -23.66
CA ALA A 487 -0.80 -13.44 -25.04
C ALA A 487 -1.80 -12.28 -25.15
N MET A 488 -2.65 -12.06 -24.14
CA MET A 488 -3.67 -11.01 -24.14
C MET A 488 -3.10 -9.59 -23.95
N ASN A 489 -3.89 -8.58 -24.35
CA ASN A 489 -3.54 -7.17 -24.15
C ASN A 489 -3.47 -6.83 -22.64
N PRO A 490 -2.32 -6.39 -22.11
CA PRO A 490 -2.17 -6.10 -20.67
C PRO A 490 -3.06 -4.96 -20.16
N ASP A 491 -3.44 -4.02 -21.03
CA ASP A 491 -4.35 -2.92 -20.67
C ASP A 491 -5.76 -3.46 -20.39
N ALA A 492 -6.24 -4.36 -21.26
CA ALA A 492 -7.54 -5.00 -21.12
C ALA A 492 -7.56 -5.93 -19.90
N LEU A 493 -6.49 -6.69 -19.66
CA LEU A 493 -6.35 -7.53 -18.47
C LEU A 493 -6.40 -6.70 -17.18
N THR A 494 -5.59 -5.64 -17.09
CA THR A 494 -5.56 -4.78 -15.91
C THR A 494 -6.92 -4.14 -15.64
N GLY A 495 -7.60 -3.65 -16.69
CA GLY A 495 -8.94 -3.09 -16.58
C GLY A 495 -9.97 -4.13 -16.12
N MET A 496 -9.96 -5.33 -16.71
CA MET A 496 -10.84 -6.43 -16.33
C MET A 496 -10.62 -6.85 -14.88
N GLU A 497 -9.37 -7.08 -14.47
CA GLU A 497 -8.98 -7.48 -13.11
C GLU A 497 -9.42 -6.44 -12.07
N ALA A 498 -9.23 -5.15 -12.36
CA ALA A 498 -9.69 -4.07 -11.48
C ALA A 498 -11.21 -4.01 -11.30
N ASN A 499 -12.00 -4.56 -12.24
CA ASN A 499 -13.46 -4.68 -12.10
C ASN A 499 -13.85 -5.98 -11.39
N LEU A 500 -13.26 -7.12 -11.79
CA LEU A 500 -13.63 -8.43 -11.25
C LEU A 500 -13.17 -8.63 -9.81
N ARG A 501 -12.01 -8.08 -9.42
CA ARG A 501 -11.54 -8.15 -8.03
C ARG A 501 -12.36 -7.24 -7.11
N PHE A 502 -12.88 -6.12 -7.61
CA PHE A 502 -13.68 -5.15 -6.85
C PHE A 502 -15.16 -5.28 -7.24
N ASN A 503 -15.73 -6.44 -6.92
CA ASN A 503 -16.99 -6.95 -7.47
C ASN A 503 -18.28 -6.40 -6.83
N GLY A 504 -18.25 -5.24 -6.16
CA GLY A 504 -19.48 -4.63 -5.64
C GLY A 504 -19.26 -3.46 -4.69
N VAL A 505 -18.76 -3.73 -3.48
CA VAL A 505 -18.69 -2.72 -2.41
C VAL A 505 -17.61 -1.69 -2.71
N GLU A 506 -17.98 -0.41 -2.58
CA GLU A 506 -17.08 0.74 -2.71
C GLU A 506 -16.99 1.50 -1.38
N ASN A 507 -15.77 1.83 -0.97
CA ASN A 507 -15.46 2.70 0.16
C ASN A 507 -14.46 3.79 -0.29
N MET A 508 -13.93 4.57 0.66
CA MET A 508 -12.96 5.62 0.35
C MET A 508 -11.73 5.09 -0.39
N PHE A 509 -11.19 3.94 0.02
CA PHE A 509 -9.95 3.39 -0.52
C PHE A 509 -10.12 2.80 -1.91
N THR A 510 -11.21 2.06 -2.16
CA THR A 510 -11.54 1.57 -3.50
C THR A 510 -11.84 2.72 -4.45
N ARG A 511 -12.47 3.81 -3.98
CA ARG A 511 -12.68 5.04 -4.78
C ARG A 511 -11.36 5.76 -5.11
N VAL A 512 -10.34 5.67 -4.25
CA VAL A 512 -8.98 6.14 -4.56
C VAL A 512 -8.38 5.32 -5.70
N PHE A 513 -8.39 3.98 -5.63
CA PHE A 513 -7.77 3.11 -6.65
C PHE A 513 -8.60 2.89 -7.92
N GLY A 514 -9.92 3.06 -7.84
CA GLY A 514 -10.87 2.95 -8.94
C GLY A 514 -11.16 4.32 -9.53
N ARG A 515 -12.25 4.95 -9.07
CA ARG A 515 -12.75 6.23 -9.61
C ARG A 515 -11.64 7.27 -9.82
N LEU A 516 -10.90 7.63 -8.77
CA LEU A 516 -9.91 8.69 -8.88
C LEU A 516 -8.72 8.28 -9.76
N THR A 517 -8.11 7.13 -9.48
CA THR A 517 -6.91 6.67 -10.19
C THR A 517 -7.18 6.36 -11.66
N ALA A 518 -8.32 5.75 -12.01
CA ALA A 518 -8.64 5.46 -13.41
C ALA A 518 -8.81 6.74 -14.25
N TRP A 519 -9.51 7.74 -13.72
CA TRP A 519 -9.62 9.06 -14.37
C TRP A 519 -8.26 9.75 -14.47
N GLN A 520 -7.45 9.68 -13.42
CA GLN A 520 -6.09 10.23 -13.46
C GLN A 520 -5.22 9.52 -14.50
N ASN A 521 -5.33 8.20 -14.65
CA ASN A 521 -4.56 7.43 -15.62
C ASN A 521 -4.95 7.79 -17.05
N TRP A 522 -6.24 7.96 -17.32
CA TRP A 522 -6.73 8.46 -18.61
C TRP A 522 -6.16 9.85 -18.94
N ILE A 523 -6.13 10.76 -17.96
CA ILE A 523 -5.51 12.09 -18.12
C ILE A 523 -4.00 11.96 -18.40
N PHE A 524 -3.29 11.09 -17.67
CA PHE A 524 -1.84 10.91 -17.78
C PHE A 524 -1.36 10.32 -19.11
N GLN A 525 -2.25 9.84 -19.97
CA GLN A 525 -1.89 9.40 -21.33
C GLN A 525 -2.26 10.42 -22.42
N ARG A 526 -2.87 11.56 -22.06
CA ARG A 526 -3.39 12.54 -23.03
C ARG A 526 -2.48 13.75 -23.22
N PRO A 527 -2.43 14.32 -24.44
CA PRO A 527 -1.49 15.38 -24.79
C PRO A 527 -1.71 16.67 -23.99
N ASN A 528 -2.93 16.98 -23.54
CA ASN A 528 -3.20 18.15 -22.71
C ASN A 528 -2.35 18.17 -21.43
N ALA A 529 -2.11 17.00 -20.81
CA ALA A 529 -1.28 16.91 -19.62
C ALA A 529 0.21 16.68 -19.96
N VAL A 530 0.50 15.67 -20.78
CA VAL A 530 1.89 15.13 -20.95
C VAL A 530 2.55 15.43 -22.30
N GLY A 531 1.83 16.05 -23.25
CA GLY A 531 2.39 16.40 -24.56
C GLY A 531 3.46 17.48 -24.49
N GLU A 532 4.21 17.72 -25.57
CA GLU A 532 5.29 18.72 -25.62
C GLU A 532 4.85 20.13 -25.20
N LYS A 533 3.61 20.50 -25.55
CA LYS A 533 2.96 21.76 -25.13
C LYS A 533 1.87 21.55 -24.06
N GLY A 534 1.84 20.37 -23.44
CA GLY A 534 0.94 20.04 -22.35
C GLY A 534 1.35 20.71 -21.05
N ALA A 535 0.40 20.82 -20.12
CA ALA A 535 0.54 21.61 -18.89
C ALA A 535 1.79 21.25 -18.05
N LEU A 536 2.12 19.95 -17.90
CA LEU A 536 3.29 19.53 -17.13
C LEU A 536 4.61 20.00 -17.74
N LYS A 537 4.73 20.00 -19.08
CA LYS A 537 6.00 20.31 -19.77
C LYS A 537 6.22 21.81 -19.97
N VAL A 538 5.17 22.64 -19.93
CA VAL A 538 5.28 24.11 -20.02
C VAL A 538 5.41 24.78 -18.64
N TYR A 539 5.18 24.04 -17.55
CA TYR A 539 5.30 24.57 -16.20
C TYR A 539 6.67 25.24 -15.96
N GLY A 540 6.64 26.46 -15.44
CA GLY A 540 7.85 27.25 -15.14
C GLY A 540 8.55 27.87 -16.36
N LYS A 541 8.08 27.64 -17.59
CA LYS A 541 8.69 28.24 -18.81
C LYS A 541 8.12 29.61 -19.19
N GLY A 542 6.97 29.99 -18.63
CA GLY A 542 6.22 31.19 -19.02
C GLY A 542 5.33 31.00 -20.26
N ASP A 543 5.42 29.83 -20.90
CA ASP A 543 4.58 29.47 -22.04
C ASP A 543 3.16 29.05 -21.59
N LYS A 544 2.16 29.31 -22.44
CA LYS A 544 0.81 28.79 -22.25
C LYS A 544 0.70 27.36 -22.75
N ALA A 545 0.02 26.52 -21.98
CA ALA A 545 -0.33 25.16 -22.42
C ALA A 545 -1.24 25.22 -23.66
N ALA A 546 -1.04 24.30 -24.60
CA ALA A 546 -1.88 24.14 -25.78
C ALA A 546 -2.81 22.95 -25.56
N PHE A 547 -4.09 23.24 -25.30
CA PHE A 547 -5.10 22.21 -25.06
C PHE A 547 -5.94 21.93 -26.31
N ASP A 548 -6.26 20.66 -26.52
CA ASP A 548 -7.47 20.25 -27.22
C ASP A 548 -8.68 20.55 -26.33
N TRP A 549 -9.58 21.39 -26.83
CA TRP A 549 -10.74 21.90 -26.10
C TRP A 549 -11.95 20.97 -26.14
N ASN A 550 -11.91 19.90 -26.94
CA ASN A 550 -13.00 18.94 -27.04
C ASN A 550 -13.16 18.14 -25.74
N ARG A 551 -14.40 18.02 -25.27
CA ARG A 551 -14.77 17.14 -24.14
C ARG A 551 -14.98 15.71 -24.65
N VAL A 552 -14.79 14.72 -23.78
CA VAL A 552 -14.90 13.27 -24.07
C VAL A 552 -15.81 12.62 -23.06
#